data_AF-A0A5J9W0E1-F1
#
_entry.id   AF-A0A5J9W0E1-F1
#
_cell.length_a   1.000
_cell.length_b   1.000
_cell.length_c   1.000
_cell.angle_alpha   90.00
_cell.angle_beta   90.00
_cell.angle_gamma   90.00
#
_symmetry.space_group_name_H-M   'P 1'
#
loop_
_entity.id
_entity.type
_entity.pdbx_description
1 polymer ?
#
loop_
_entity_poly.entity_id
_entity_poly.type
_entity_poly.pdbx_seq_one_letter_code
_entity_poly.pdbx_strand_id
1 'polypeptide(L)' 'MEGEETAWKLLAGFWAEMILYVAPSDNLKGHSEAIARGGELITLLWAMLFHAGIVNRPTEAAGDTAPTTGVV' A
#
# COMPACT_ATOMS: atom_id res chain seq x y z
N MET A 1 -29.24 -15.46 -1.34
CA MET A 1 -27.94 -15.84 -1.91
C MET A 1 -27.24 -14.68 -2.59
N GLU A 2 -27.89 -13.92 -3.50
CA GLU A 2 -27.22 -12.81 -4.22
C GLU A 2 -26.62 -11.72 -3.30
N GLY A 3 -27.30 -11.37 -2.20
CA GLY A 3 -26.78 -10.39 -1.24
C GLY A 3 -25.55 -10.86 -0.46
N GLU A 4 -25.45 -12.17 -0.18
CA GLU A 4 -24.31 -12.75 0.52
C GLU A 4 -23.08 -12.81 -0.40
N GLU A 5 -23.26 -13.26 -1.64
CA GLU A 5 -22.19 -13.25 -2.65
C GLU A 5 -21.67 -11.83 -2.90
N THR A 6 -22.57 -10.85 -2.96
CA THR A 6 -22.22 -9.43 -3.11
C THR A 6 -21.42 -8.92 -1.90
N ALA A 7 -21.82 -9.28 -0.69
CA ALA A 7 -21.12 -8.89 0.54
C ALA A 7 -19.70 -9.50 0.60
N TRP A 8 -19.54 -10.77 0.23
CA TRP A 8 -18.23 -11.42 0.17
C TRP A 8 -17.31 -10.81 -0.89
N LYS A 9 -17.85 -10.45 -2.07
CA LYS A 9 -17.08 -9.73 -3.11
C LYS A 9 -16.59 -8.37 -2.62
N LEU A 10 -17.44 -7.61 -1.94
CA LEU A 10 -17.06 -6.32 -1.35
C LEU A 10 -15.96 -6.49 -0.30
N LEU A 11 -16.12 -7.48 0.58
CA LEU A 11 -15.14 -7.76 1.63
C LEU A 11 -13.79 -8.17 1.03
N ALA A 12 -13.79 -9.01 -0.01
CA ALA A 12 -12.57 -9.41 -0.71
C ALA A 12 -11.85 -8.20 -1.34
N GLY A 13 -12.59 -7.31 -2.00
CA GLY A 13 -12.03 -6.07 -2.56
C GLY A 13 -11.40 -5.18 -1.49
N PHE A 14 -12.13 -4.95 -0.39
CA PHE A 14 -11.66 -4.17 0.74
C PHE A 14 -10.35 -4.73 1.32
N TRP A 15 -10.27 -6.04 1.57
CA TRP A 15 -9.06 -6.65 2.12
C TRP A 15 -7.89 -6.57 1.14
N ALA A 16 -8.12 -6.76 -0.16
CA ALA A 16 -7.09 -6.65 -1.18
C ALA A 16 -6.52 -5.22 -1.24
N GLU A 17 -7.38 -4.20 -1.26
CA GLU A 17 -6.98 -2.79 -1.25
C GLU A 17 -6.24 -2.41 0.03
N MET A 18 -6.72 -2.84 1.20
CA MET A 18 -6.08 -2.53 2.47
C MET A 18 -4.68 -3.16 2.58
N ILE A 19 -4.54 -4.42 2.15
CA ILE A 19 -3.25 -5.11 2.14
C ILE A 19 -2.24 -4.40 1.22
N LEU A 20 -2.68 -4.00 0.01
CA LEU A 20 -1.85 -3.25 -0.93
C LEU A 20 -1.53 -1.83 -0.43
N TYR A 21 -2.43 -1.21 0.32
CA TYR A 21 -2.19 0.10 0.91
C TYR A 21 -1.16 0.05 2.04
N VAL A 22 -1.18 -0.98 2.88
CA VAL A 22 -0.26 -1.10 4.04
C VAL A 22 1.13 -1.57 3.64
N ALA A 23 1.26 -2.29 2.51
CA ALA A 23 2.53 -2.90 2.11
C ALA A 23 3.65 -1.91 1.72
N PRO A 24 3.44 -0.80 0.96
CA PRO A 24 4.48 0.19 0.71
C PRO A 24 4.98 0.83 2.01
N SER A 25 6.28 0.74 2.25
CA SER A 25 6.92 1.33 3.43
C SER A 25 8.39 1.63 3.13
N ASP A 26 8.88 2.75 3.64
CA ASP A 26 10.29 3.12 3.71
C ASP A 26 11.01 2.52 4.95
N ASN A 27 10.26 1.89 5.86
CA ASN A 27 10.80 1.26 7.07
C ASN A 27 11.39 -0.13 6.79
N LEU A 28 12.54 -0.12 6.13
CA LEU A 28 13.36 -1.30 5.82
C LEU A 28 13.65 -2.14 7.08
N LYS A 29 13.96 -1.50 8.21
CA LYS A 29 14.34 -2.16 9.46
C LYS A 29 13.17 -2.97 10.03
N GLY A 30 11.99 -2.36 10.13
CA GLY A 30 10.79 -3.02 10.66
C GLY A 30 10.36 -4.22 9.82
N HIS A 31 10.46 -4.11 8.48
CA HIS A 31 10.13 -5.23 7.59
C HIS A 31 11.18 -6.35 7.67
N SER A 32 12.48 -6.02 7.77
CA SER A 32 13.53 -7.02 7.92
C SER A 32 13.40 -7.86 9.21
N GLU A 33 12.95 -7.23 10.32
CA GLU A 33 12.69 -7.93 11.58
C GLU A 33 11.44 -8.81 11.51
N ALA A 34 10.46 -8.45 10.67
CA ALA A 34 9.24 -9.23 10.46
C ALA A 34 9.48 -10.52 9.65
N ILE A 35 10.41 -10.51 8.68
CA ILE A 35 10.84 -11.72 7.94
C ILE A 35 11.35 -12.79 8.91
N ALA A 36 12.17 -12.39 9.88
CA ALA A 36 12.73 -13.30 10.88
C ALA A 36 11.68 -13.91 11.82
N ARG A 37 10.43 -13.40 11.81
CA ARG A 37 9.34 -13.80 12.71
C ARG A 37 8.12 -14.38 11.98
N GLY A 38 8.17 -14.57 10.67
CA GLY A 38 7.08 -15.15 9.89
C GLY A 38 5.97 -14.16 9.46
N GLY A 39 6.26 -12.85 9.39
CA GLY A 39 5.37 -11.84 8.83
C GLY A 39 5.33 -11.85 7.29
N GLU A 40 5.11 -13.01 6.68
CA GLU A 40 5.49 -13.29 5.29
C GLU A 40 4.66 -12.52 4.25
N LEU A 41 3.33 -12.45 4.37
CA LEU A 41 2.50 -11.90 3.28
C LEU A 41 2.78 -10.41 3.01
N ILE A 42 2.68 -9.56 4.04
CA ILE A 42 2.93 -8.11 3.88
C ILE A 42 4.39 -7.86 3.51
N THR A 43 5.33 -8.64 4.05
CA THR A 43 6.74 -8.43 3.75
C THR A 43 7.11 -8.86 2.33
N LEU A 44 6.51 -9.93 1.80
CA LEU A 44 6.67 -10.33 0.40
C LEU A 44 6.06 -9.28 -0.54
N LEU A 45 4.87 -8.77 -0.22
CA LEU A 45 4.23 -7.70 -1.00
C LEU A 45 5.06 -6.42 -0.97
N TRP A 46 5.56 -6.04 0.19
CA TRP A 46 6.49 -4.92 0.35
C TRP A 46 7.73 -5.10 -0.54
N ALA A 47 8.37 -6.28 -0.52
CA ALA A 47 9.57 -6.53 -1.32
C ALA A 47 9.30 -6.41 -2.83
N MET A 48 8.15 -6.89 -3.31
CA MET A 48 7.73 -6.74 -4.70
C MET A 48 7.45 -5.28 -5.06
N LEU A 49 6.76 -4.53 -4.19
CA LEU A 49 6.44 -3.12 -4.42
C LEU A 49 7.69 -2.24 -4.39
N PHE A 50 8.59 -2.49 -3.43
CA PHE A 50 9.90 -1.84 -3.35
C PHE A 50 10.74 -2.09 -4.61
N HIS A 51 10.76 -3.34 -5.10
CA HIS A 51 11.42 -3.68 -6.36
C HIS A 51 10.82 -2.95 -7.57
N ALA A 52 9.50 -2.75 -7.58
CA ALA A 52 8.80 -1.97 -8.61
C ALA A 52 8.93 -0.43 -8.44
N GLY A 53 9.64 0.05 -7.41
CA GLY A 53 9.81 1.48 -7.11
C GLY A 53 8.64 2.12 -6.36
N ILE A 54 7.66 1.32 -5.91
CA ILE A 54 6.50 1.78 -5.14
C ILE A 54 6.86 1.74 -3.64
N VAL A 55 7.57 2.77 -3.20
CA VAL A 55 8.06 2.87 -1.81
C VAL A 55 7.05 3.59 -0.91
N ASN A 56 6.34 4.58 -1.47
CA ASN A 56 5.40 5.40 -0.74
C ASN A 56 3.96 5.02 -1.07
N ARG A 57 3.08 5.18 -0.08
CA ARG A 57 1.64 5.11 -0.31
C ARG A 57 1.20 6.32 -1.16
N PRO A 58 0.13 6.18 -1.96
CA PRO A 58 -0.45 7.31 -2.66
C PRO A 58 -0.78 8.41 -1.65
N THR A 59 -0.13 9.57 -1.78
CA THR A 59 -0.52 10.75 -1.00
C THR A 59 -1.77 11.34 -1.65
N GLU A 60 -2.79 11.66 -0.86
CA GLU A 60 -3.99 12.37 -1.36
C GLU A 60 -3.65 13.75 -2.00
N ALA A 61 -2.42 14.25 -1.82
CA ALA A 61 -1.93 15.54 -2.29
C ALA A 61 -1.47 15.58 -3.77
N ALA A 62 -2.09 14.80 -4.66
CA ALA A 62 -1.93 14.97 -6.11
C ALA A 62 -3.17 15.57 -6.78
N GLY A 63 -3.94 16.36 -6.02
CA GLY A 63 -4.83 17.40 -6.52
C GLY A 63 -4.40 18.73 -5.91
N ASP A 64 -4.11 19.72 -6.74
CA ASP A 64 -3.71 21.09 -6.40
C ASP A 64 -2.34 21.30 -5.73
N THR A 65 -1.27 21.31 -6.54
CA THR A 65 -0.36 22.47 -6.50
C THR A 65 0.03 22.87 -7.92
N ALA A 66 -0.58 23.96 -8.39
CA ALA A 66 -0.08 24.70 -9.55
C ALA A 66 1.39 25.12 -9.30
N PRO A 67 2.23 25.23 -10.34
CA PRO A 67 3.59 25.71 -10.16
C PRO A 67 3.51 27.23 -9.91
N THR A 68 3.53 27.65 -8.65
CA THR A 68 3.79 29.06 -8.34
C THR A 68 5.25 29.32 -8.63
N THR A 69 5.51 29.73 -9.87
CA THR A 69 6.73 30.42 -10.27
C THR A 69 6.78 31.73 -9.48
N GLY A 70 7.52 31.74 -8.38
CA GLY A 70 7.80 32.90 -7.57
C GLY A 70 9.22 33.38 -7.80
N VAL A 71 9.36 34.39 -8.65
CA VAL A 71 10.51 35.28 -8.76
C VAL A 71 10.79 35.92 -7.39
N VAL A 72 12.02 35.78 -6.87
CA VAL A 72 12.90 36.87 -6.39
C VAL A 72 14.35 36.35 -6.45
#